data_AF-A0A0F7N0E4-F1
#
_entry.id   AF-A0A0F7N0E4-F1
#
_cell.length_a   1.000
_cell.length_b   1.000
_cell.length_c   1.000
_cell.angle_alpha   90.00
_cell.angle_beta   90.00
_cell.angle_gamma   90.00
#
_symmetry.space_group_name_H-M   'P 1'
#
loop_
_entity.id
_entity.type
_entity.pdbx_description
1 polymer ?
#
loop_
_entity_poly.entity_id
_entity_poly.type
_entity_poly.pdbx_seq_one_letter_code
_entity_poly.pdbx_strand_id
1 'polypeptide(L)'
;MNPTTANVVTPAPARLERRGRLPWPDARALLAGTTCAWADLDGFHVAPAADLPGPAPLATHLWAWDDGGARCSRLRFDGAQALVAVLHVGDTDGGLQVRVRPGRPWDEHDHRVGPLRPEAYGLDFELLELTGPTPATFVRAVTRI
;
A
#
# COMPACT_ATOMS: atom_id res chain seq x y z
N MET A 1 -3.66 -24.62 -20.79
CA MET A 1 -4.70 -23.73 -20.19
C MET A 1 -4.74 -24.04 -18.71
N ASN A 2 -4.08 -23.23 -17.88
CA ASN A 2 -4.17 -23.40 -16.43
C ASN A 2 -5.54 -22.88 -15.96
N PRO A 3 -6.23 -23.59 -15.06
CA PRO A 3 -7.50 -23.14 -14.54
C PRO A 3 -7.29 -21.81 -13.81
N THR A 4 -8.03 -20.79 -14.22
CA THR A 4 -8.14 -19.51 -13.53
C THR A 4 -8.53 -19.79 -12.09
N THR A 5 -7.58 -19.70 -11.17
CA THR A 5 -7.85 -19.65 -9.74
C THR A 5 -8.79 -18.47 -9.56
N ALA A 6 -10.06 -18.74 -9.27
CA ALA A 6 -11.00 -17.68 -8.96
C ALA A 6 -10.41 -16.88 -7.80
N ASN A 7 -10.06 -15.62 -8.05
CA ASN A 7 -9.53 -14.73 -7.02
C ASN A 7 -10.57 -14.65 -5.90
N VAL A 8 -10.34 -15.37 -4.81
CA VAL A 8 -11.23 -15.37 -3.66
C VAL A 8 -11.20 -13.95 -3.09
N VAL A 9 -12.34 -13.28 -3.15
CA VAL A 9 -12.52 -11.96 -2.55
C VAL A 9 -13.09 -12.18 -1.15
N THR A 10 -12.30 -11.88 -0.13
CA THR A 10 -12.74 -12.01 1.25
C THR A 10 -13.12 -10.63 1.80
N PRO A 11 -14.36 -10.42 2.28
CA PRO A 11 -14.69 -9.20 3.01
C PRO A 11 -14.04 -9.23 4.40
N ALA A 12 -13.53 -8.08 4.86
CA ALA A 12 -13.06 -7.92 6.23
C ALA A 12 -13.57 -6.61 6.85
N PRO A 13 -13.92 -6.60 8.14
CA PRO A 13 -14.27 -5.37 8.85
C PRO A 13 -13.04 -4.45 8.94
N ALA A 14 -13.29 -3.14 8.94
CA ALA A 14 -12.21 -2.17 9.10
C ALA A 14 -12.70 -0.82 9.66
N ARG A 15 -11.74 -0.04 10.16
CA ARG A 15 -11.88 1.40 10.46
C ARG A 15 -10.95 2.22 9.57
N LEU A 16 -11.46 3.33 9.02
CA LEU A 16 -10.66 4.29 8.27
C LEU A 16 -10.42 5.56 9.10
N GLU A 17 -9.16 5.85 9.35
CA GLU A 17 -8.71 7.12 9.90
C GLU A 17 -8.24 8.05 8.77
N ARG A 18 -8.83 9.25 8.71
CA ARG A 18 -8.50 10.28 7.72
C ARG A 18 -7.61 11.33 8.37
N ARG A 19 -6.31 11.30 8.07
CA ARG A 19 -5.34 12.26 8.63
C ARG A 19 -5.26 13.56 7.82
N GLY A 20 -5.77 13.57 6.60
CA GLY A 20 -5.81 14.78 5.77
C GLY A 20 -4.47 15.06 5.08
N ARG A 21 -4.26 16.31 4.66
CA ARG A 21 -3.01 16.75 4.02
C ARG A 21 -1.98 17.11 5.08
N LEU A 22 -0.80 16.52 4.98
CA LEU A 22 0.32 16.77 5.87
C LEU A 22 1.57 17.14 5.07
N PRO A 23 2.45 18.01 5.60
CA PRO A 23 3.83 18.13 5.09
C PRO A 23 4.52 16.75 5.07
N TRP A 24 5.38 16.51 4.08
CA TRP A 24 6.07 15.23 3.96
C TRP A 24 6.81 14.78 5.23
N PRO A 25 7.56 15.64 5.96
CA PRO A 25 8.22 15.21 7.20
C PRO A 25 7.25 14.64 8.24
N ASP A 26 6.08 15.27 8.40
CA ASP A 26 5.06 14.84 9.36
C ASP A 26 4.39 13.54 8.89
N ALA A 27 4.07 13.44 7.59
CA ALA A 27 3.53 12.23 7.00
C ALA A 27 4.50 11.04 7.13
N ARG A 28 5.79 11.26 6.87
CA ARG A 28 6.86 10.26 6.99
C ARG A 28 7.00 9.77 8.43
N ALA A 29 6.90 10.66 9.42
CA ALA A 29 6.96 10.28 10.83
C ALA A 29 5.84 9.29 11.24
N LEU A 30 4.65 9.39 10.64
CA LEU A 30 3.53 8.47 10.91
C LEU A 30 3.79 7.03 10.43
N LEU A 31 4.76 6.85 9.53
CA LEU A 31 5.14 5.57 8.94
C LEU A 31 6.22 4.84 9.76
N ALA A 32 6.62 5.36 10.92
CA ALA A 32 7.60 4.69 11.76
C ALA A 32 7.17 3.24 12.08
N GLY A 33 8.09 2.29 11.85
CA GLY A 33 7.86 0.86 12.06
C GLY A 33 7.07 0.14 10.97
N THR A 34 6.77 0.78 9.83
CA THR A 34 6.10 0.14 8.69
C THR A 34 7.06 -0.23 7.58
N THR A 35 6.68 -1.22 6.78
CA THR A 35 7.23 -1.43 5.43
C THR A 35 6.43 -0.59 4.44
N CYS A 36 7.12 0.04 3.49
CA CYS A 36 6.54 0.94 2.51
C CYS A 36 6.75 0.40 1.09
N ALA A 37 5.79 0.68 0.20
CA ALA A 37 5.89 0.45 -1.23
C ALA A 37 5.51 1.70 -2.02
N TRP A 38 6.33 2.07 -3.00
CA TRP A 38 6.06 3.20 -3.90
C TRP A 38 6.75 2.98 -5.24
N ALA A 39 6.31 3.71 -6.27
CA ALA A 39 6.99 3.78 -7.54
C ALA A 39 7.39 5.22 -7.85
N ASP A 40 8.61 5.42 -8.31
CA ASP A 40 9.13 6.69 -8.82
C ASP A 40 9.84 6.46 -10.17
N LEU A 41 10.64 7.43 -10.61
CA LEU A 41 11.34 7.37 -11.89
C LEU A 41 12.42 6.28 -11.96
N ASP A 42 12.88 5.78 -10.81
CA ASP A 42 13.92 4.74 -10.73
C ASP A 42 13.33 3.33 -10.59
N GLY A 43 12.00 3.21 -10.50
CA GLY A 43 11.30 1.93 -10.46
C GLY A 43 10.36 1.79 -9.27
N PHE A 44 10.06 0.55 -8.92
CA PHE A 44 9.24 0.21 -7.76
C PHE A 44 10.12 -0.23 -6.59
N HIS A 45 9.81 0.32 -5.42
CA HIS A 45 10.56 0.13 -4.20
C HIS A 45 9.68 -0.55 -3.16
N VAL A 46 10.26 -1.48 -2.42
CA VAL A 46 9.72 -1.99 -1.16
C VAL A 46 10.82 -1.89 -0.12
N ALA A 47 10.61 -1.09 0.91
CA ALA A 47 11.65 -0.81 1.91
C ALA A 47 11.04 -0.44 3.28
N PRO A 48 11.78 -0.61 4.38
CA PRO A 48 11.39 -0.05 5.67
C PRO A 48 11.21 1.47 5.59
N ALA A 49 10.30 2.02 6.41
CA ALA A 49 10.05 3.46 6.44
C ALA A 49 11.28 4.31 6.81
N ALA A 50 12.26 3.73 7.51
CA ALA A 50 13.53 4.37 7.82
C ALA A 50 14.30 4.77 6.55
N ASP A 51 14.18 3.98 5.49
CA ASP A 51 14.90 4.15 4.22
C ASP A 51 14.18 5.08 3.24
N LEU A 52 13.02 5.62 3.63
CA LEU A 52 12.32 6.60 2.81
C LEU A 52 13.16 7.87 2.60
N PRO A 53 13.06 8.50 1.42
CA PRO A 53 13.83 9.70 1.10
C PRO A 53 13.48 10.86 2.04
N GLY A 54 14.48 11.71 2.30
CA GLY A 54 14.29 12.96 3.02
C GLY A 54 13.29 13.89 2.32
N PRO A 55 13.48 14.19 1.03
CA PRO A 55 12.47 14.85 0.20
C PRO A 55 11.29 13.93 -0.09
N ALA A 56 10.13 14.51 -0.42
CA ALA A 56 8.97 13.72 -0.85
C ALA A 56 9.32 12.95 -2.13
N PRO A 57 9.01 11.64 -2.22
CA PRO A 57 9.28 10.89 -3.44
C PRO A 57 8.47 11.44 -4.61
N LEU A 58 9.04 11.37 -5.82
CA LEU A 58 8.34 11.68 -7.07
C LEU A 58 7.41 10.53 -7.46
N ALA A 59 6.45 10.24 -6.59
CA ALA A 59 5.49 9.17 -6.70
C ALA A 59 4.07 9.73 -6.68
N THR A 60 3.12 9.08 -7.35
CA THR A 60 1.70 9.44 -7.17
C THR A 60 1.17 8.91 -5.84
N HIS A 61 1.60 7.71 -5.45
CA HIS A 61 1.15 7.01 -4.26
C HIS A 61 2.31 6.32 -3.55
N LEU A 62 2.16 6.23 -2.22
CA LEU A 62 2.92 5.33 -1.37
C LEU A 62 1.93 4.55 -0.51
N TRP A 63 2.17 3.26 -0.38
CA TRP A 63 1.48 2.39 0.55
C TRP A 63 2.43 1.99 1.66
N ALA A 64 1.89 1.74 2.85
CA ALA A 64 2.68 1.22 3.95
C ALA A 64 1.86 0.28 4.81
N TRP A 65 2.50 -0.67 5.49
CA TRP A 65 1.84 -1.61 6.39
C TRP A 65 2.76 -1.98 7.56
N ASP A 66 2.15 -2.25 8.72
CA ASP A 66 2.86 -2.80 9.87
C ASP A 66 3.15 -4.29 9.72
N ASP A 67 3.92 -4.83 10.67
CA ASP A 67 4.09 -6.27 10.78
C ASP A 67 2.74 -6.94 11.11
N GLY A 68 2.37 -7.97 10.36
CA GLY A 68 1.03 -8.57 10.39
C GLY A 68 -0.05 -7.84 9.57
N GLY A 69 0.22 -6.63 9.08
CA GLY A 69 -0.63 -5.92 8.12
C GLY A 69 -2.01 -5.51 8.64
N ALA A 70 -2.18 -5.35 9.95
CA ALA A 70 -3.41 -4.88 10.57
C ALA A 70 -3.59 -3.37 10.41
N ARG A 71 -2.50 -2.61 10.26
CA ARG A 71 -2.50 -1.17 9.99
C ARG A 71 -1.87 -0.89 8.64
N CYS A 72 -2.68 -0.48 7.67
CA CYS A 72 -2.23 -0.12 6.33
C CYS A 72 -2.41 1.39 6.09
N SER A 73 -1.39 2.09 5.59
CA SER A 73 -1.46 3.50 5.22
C SER A 73 -1.45 3.67 3.70
N ARG A 74 -2.15 4.69 3.21
CA ARG A 74 -2.13 5.12 1.82
C ARG A 74 -1.88 6.62 1.78
N LEU A 75 -0.85 7.00 1.04
CA LEU A 75 -0.44 8.38 0.83
C LEU A 75 -0.62 8.71 -0.66
N ARG A 76 -1.18 9.88 -0.95
CA ARG A 76 -1.12 10.49 -2.30
C ARG A 76 -0.32 11.77 -2.22
N PHE A 77 0.75 11.88 -3.00
CA PHE A 77 1.59 13.07 -2.98
C PHE A 77 0.98 14.20 -3.82
N ASP A 78 1.21 15.43 -3.36
CA ASP A 78 0.84 16.68 -4.00
C ASP A 78 1.96 17.69 -3.70
N GLY A 79 3.01 17.67 -4.53
CA GLY A 79 4.25 18.39 -4.29
C GLY A 79 4.94 17.92 -2.99
N ALA A 80 5.18 18.86 -2.07
CA ALA A 80 5.83 18.59 -0.78
C ALA A 80 4.86 18.08 0.31
N GLN A 81 3.58 17.86 -0.03
CA GLN A 81 2.57 17.37 0.89
C GLN A 81 2.09 15.97 0.49
N ALA A 82 1.54 15.25 1.47
CA ALA A 82 0.86 13.98 1.26
C ALA A 82 -0.55 14.03 1.86
N LEU A 83 -1.55 13.57 1.11
CA LEU A 83 -2.87 13.24 1.64
C LEU A 83 -2.80 11.83 2.25
N VAL A 84 -3.00 11.72 3.56
CA VAL A 84 -2.77 10.49 4.32
C VAL A 84 -4.09 9.90 4.80
N ALA A 85 -4.24 8.59 4.59
CA ALA A 85 -5.29 7.76 5.17
C ALA A 85 -4.69 6.50 5.79
N VAL A 86 -5.25 6.05 6.92
CA VAL A 86 -4.83 4.84 7.63
C VAL A 86 -6.03 3.92 7.81
N LEU A 87 -5.88 2.69 7.36
CA LEU A 87 -6.86 1.62 7.45
C LEU A 87 -6.45 0.66 8.57
N HIS A 88 -7.35 0.44 9.52
CA HIS A 88 -7.22 -0.58 10.56
C HIS A 88 -8.09 -1.77 10.18
N VAL A 89 -7.45 -2.86 9.77
CA VAL A 89 -8.10 -4.10 9.31
C VAL A 89 -8.44 -4.97 10.50
N GLY A 90 -9.62 -5.60 10.48
CA GLY A 90 -10.12 -6.41 11.59
C GLY A 90 -10.84 -5.60 12.68
N ASP A 91 -10.81 -4.27 12.60
CA ASP A 91 -11.51 -3.39 13.53
C ASP A 91 -13.02 -3.39 13.22
N THR A 92 -13.80 -4.05 14.08
CA THR A 92 -15.26 -4.19 13.95
C THR A 92 -16.03 -2.92 14.26
N ASP A 93 -15.43 -2.00 15.03
CA ASP A 93 -16.09 -0.77 15.47
C ASP A 93 -16.06 0.30 14.38
N GLY A 94 -15.22 0.11 13.35
CA GLY A 94 -15.06 1.05 12.25
C GLY A 94 -16.21 1.09 11.25
N GLY A 95 -17.09 0.08 11.24
CA GLY A 95 -18.28 0.04 10.39
C GLY A 95 -18.02 -0.04 8.88
N LEU A 96 -16.76 -0.20 8.45
CA LEU A 96 -16.41 -0.37 7.03
C LEU A 96 -16.17 -1.84 6.71
N GLN A 97 -16.34 -2.16 5.44
CA GLN A 97 -15.97 -3.44 4.85
C GLN A 97 -14.95 -3.20 3.74
N VAL A 98 -13.85 -3.95 3.77
CA VAL A 98 -12.86 -3.98 2.70
C VAL A 98 -12.93 -5.29 1.95
N ARG A 99 -12.81 -5.23 0.63
CA ARG A 99 -12.60 -6.41 -0.21
C ARG A 99 -11.10 -6.70 -0.25
N VAL A 100 -10.70 -7.87 0.23
CA VAL A 100 -9.32 -8.32 0.14
C VAL A 100 -9.17 -9.17 -1.12
N ARG A 101 -8.21 -8.80 -1.97
CA ARG A 101 -7.90 -9.51 -3.22
C ARG A 101 -6.40 -9.76 -3.34
N PRO A 102 -5.98 -10.87 -3.95
CA PRO A 102 -4.57 -11.04 -4.31
C PRO A 102 -4.17 -9.98 -5.36
N GLY A 103 -2.96 -9.46 -5.20
CA GLY A 103 -2.27 -8.56 -6.10
C GLY A 103 -0.88 -9.10 -6.40
N ARG A 104 -0.36 -8.77 -7.57
CA ARG A 104 1.04 -9.03 -7.93
C ARG A 104 1.68 -7.69 -8.28
N PRO A 105 2.96 -7.50 -7.94
CA PRO A 105 3.70 -6.41 -8.55
C PRO A 105 3.78 -6.66 -10.07
N TRP A 106 4.20 -5.62 -10.78
CA TRP A 106 4.58 -5.71 -12.18
C TRP A 106 5.58 -6.86 -12.40
N ASP A 107 5.58 -7.47 -13.57
CA ASP A 107 6.57 -8.48 -13.93
C ASP A 107 7.82 -7.84 -14.55
N GLU A 108 8.89 -8.61 -14.71
CA GLU A 108 10.18 -8.13 -15.24
C GLU A 108 10.11 -7.60 -16.70
N HIS A 109 9.03 -7.94 -17.42
CA HIS A 109 8.77 -7.49 -18.78
C HIS A 109 7.76 -6.33 -18.82
N ASP A 110 7.21 -5.92 -17.67
CA ASP A 110 6.25 -4.84 -17.61
C ASP A 110 6.97 -3.48 -17.55
N HIS A 111 7.11 -2.86 -18.73
CA HIS A 111 7.76 -1.56 -18.92
C HIS A 111 6.98 -0.36 -18.36
N ARG A 112 5.90 -0.57 -17.59
CA ARG A 112 5.12 0.53 -16.98
C ARG A 112 5.82 1.15 -15.78
N VAL A 113 6.77 0.44 -15.19
CA VAL A 113 7.59 0.92 -14.09
C VAL A 113 9.04 0.62 -14.45
N GLY A 114 9.98 1.47 -13.99
CA GLY A 114 11.41 1.17 -14.10
C GLY A 114 11.74 -0.21 -13.49
N PRO A 115 12.99 -0.69 -13.64
CA PRO A 115 13.36 -2.03 -13.21
C PRO A 115 12.94 -2.31 -11.77
N LEU A 116 12.23 -3.41 -11.55
CA LEU A 116 11.88 -3.87 -10.21
C LEU A 116 13.15 -4.40 -9.54
N ARG A 117 13.36 -3.99 -8.29
CA ARG A 117 14.42 -4.58 -7.49
C ARG A 117 14.09 -6.05 -7.17
N PRO A 118 15.09 -6.94 -7.06
CA PRO A 118 14.89 -8.39 -6.85
C PRO A 118 13.91 -8.72 -5.71
N GLU A 119 13.93 -7.92 -4.65
CA GLU A 119 13.09 -8.08 -3.46
C GLU A 119 11.60 -7.94 -3.78
N ALA A 120 11.24 -7.13 -4.79
CA ALA A 120 9.85 -6.93 -5.18
C ALA A 120 9.24 -8.17 -5.86
N TYR A 121 10.02 -8.96 -6.61
CA TYR A 121 9.53 -10.16 -7.30
C TYR A 121 9.16 -11.31 -6.35
N GLY A 122 9.75 -11.31 -5.16
CA GLY A 122 9.51 -12.31 -4.12
C GLY A 122 8.20 -12.12 -3.37
N LEU A 123 7.56 -10.95 -3.49
CA LEU A 123 6.38 -10.59 -2.73
C LEU A 123 5.11 -10.85 -3.54
N ASP A 124 4.13 -11.48 -2.89
CA ASP A 124 2.75 -11.33 -3.30
C ASP A 124 2.12 -10.20 -2.48
N PHE A 125 1.13 -9.54 -3.04
CA PHE A 125 0.42 -8.46 -2.35
C PHE A 125 -1.03 -8.87 -2.09
N GLU A 126 -1.60 -8.23 -1.08
CA GLU A 126 -3.05 -8.13 -0.92
C GLU A 126 -3.46 -6.68 -1.17
N LEU A 127 -4.47 -6.53 -2.03
CA LEU A 127 -5.18 -5.29 -2.28
C LEU A 127 -6.38 -5.24 -1.34
N LEU A 128 -6.42 -4.24 -0.47
CA LEU A 128 -7.56 -3.98 0.42
C LEU A 128 -8.36 -2.82 -0.17
N GLU A 129 -9.45 -3.18 -0.83
CA GLU A 129 -10.29 -2.25 -1.58
C GLU A 129 -11.47 -1.81 -0.71
N LEU A 130 -11.47 -0.54 -0.33
CA LEU A 130 -12.70 0.10 0.17
C LEU A 130 -13.64 0.32 -1.01
N THR A 131 -14.77 -0.39 -1.00
CA THR A 131 -15.82 -0.23 -1.99
C THR A 131 -16.93 0.67 -1.43
N GLY A 132 -17.33 1.70 -2.17
CA GLY A 132 -18.33 2.65 -1.71
C GLY A 132 -18.17 4.04 -2.35
N PRO A 133 -18.71 5.11 -1.75
CA PRO A 133 -18.71 6.45 -2.33
C PRO A 133 -17.31 7.10 -2.36
N THR A 134 -16.33 6.55 -1.65
CA THR A 134 -14.94 7.03 -1.66
C THR A 134 -14.01 5.83 -1.84
N PRO A 135 -13.92 5.30 -3.07
CA PRO A 135 -13.12 4.11 -3.32
C PRO A 135 -11.64 4.40 -3.10
N ALA A 136 -10.96 3.49 -2.40
CA ALA A 136 -9.53 3.58 -2.16
C ALA A 136 -8.94 2.17 -2.02
N THR A 137 -7.72 2.00 -2.52
CA THR A 137 -6.98 0.74 -2.43
C THR A 137 -5.77 0.92 -1.52
N PHE A 138 -5.71 0.11 -0.47
CA PHE A 138 -4.54 -0.09 0.37
C PHE A 138 -3.82 -1.36 -0.08
N VAL A 139 -2.54 -1.47 0.28
CA VAL A 139 -1.69 -2.58 -0.13
C VAL A 139 -0.90 -3.05 1.08
N ARG A 140 -0.76 -4.37 1.23
CA ARG A 140 0.21 -5.00 2.12
C ARG A 140 0.87 -6.18 1.41
N ALA A 141 2.14 -6.44 1.72
CA ALA A 141 2.80 -7.64 1.23
C ALA A 141 2.39 -8.85 2.06
N VAL A 142 2.34 -10.01 1.42
CA VAL A 142 2.21 -11.32 2.05
C VAL A 142 3.40 -12.17 1.65
N THR A 143 3.94 -12.91 2.61
CA THR A 143 5.05 -13.82 2.35
C THR A 143 4.51 -15.02 1.59
N ARG A 144 5.15 -15.38 0.46
CA ARG A 144 4.89 -16.67 -0.20
C ARG A 144 5.31 -17.78 0.75
N ILE A 145 4.36 -18.63 1.14
CA ILE A 145 4.63 -19.87 1.87
C ILE A 145 5.20 -20.90 0.90
#